data_AF-A0A073IRZ8-F1
#
_entry.id   AF-A0A073IRZ8-F1
#
_cell.length_a   1.000
_cell.length_b   1.000
_cell.length_c   1.000
_cell.angle_alpha   90.00
_cell.angle_beta   90.00
_cell.angle_gamma   90.00
#
_symmetry.space_group_name_H-M   'P 1'
#
loop_
_entity.id
_entity.type
_entity.pdbx_description
1 polymer ?
#
loop_
_entity_poly.entity_id
_entity_poly.type
_entity_poly.pdbx_seq_one_letter_code
_entity_poly.pdbx_strand_id
1 'polypeptide(L)'
;MGKFHRWGMIFAFLVIIGCAYIGIRMVFVEDKDSEVPSVTGMQIVDAVDALQEKGLLAKVDKVDSALPADTVVSQNLQAGEKVSRGKVVLLRVSKGGAILPIPDVRGMKFEDGVKKLSESGFKVDKIKRVTDKLKPSGTIIAQNPSSPQKVAASCMVSLLVSSGVNGESPFVVIPELRGNDRNTAVDMIEQLGLRLGQTAEAPSSSVPAGSVLASRPKSGTKVPAGSAVNLTFARTPIASELADDVPPQQDNDKERAEAVRRVVIKETEPTTIPSKLPEVKEQETKVAGAERRGETKEEKNEEPVKETVKAEAPKEAPRAQKPAQPPASAAKLAKVRYQVPPLTRPLSLKIEMTDEMGTRVLKDGTAKSGEYISMNVPYSGEARITIFLGGDFVWQDRYN
;
A
#
# COMPACT_ATOMS: atom_id res chain seq x y z
N MET A 1 10.48 80.80 39.10
CA MET A 1 11.60 80.05 38.48
C MET A 1 11.70 80.40 37.00
N GLY A 2 12.79 81.04 36.59
CA GLY A 2 12.96 81.57 35.24
C GLY A 2 12.90 80.47 34.17
N LYS A 3 12.44 80.83 32.96
CA LYS A 3 12.32 79.94 31.79
C LYS A 3 13.61 79.12 31.54
N PHE A 4 14.78 79.69 31.85
CA PHE A 4 16.08 79.05 31.78
C PHE A 4 16.26 77.83 32.72
N HIS A 5 15.66 77.83 33.91
CA HIS A 5 15.76 76.70 34.85
C HIS A 5 14.89 75.52 34.43
N ARG A 6 13.73 75.78 33.78
CA ARG A 6 12.87 74.74 33.20
C ARG A 6 13.54 74.06 32.01
N TRP A 7 14.23 74.82 31.16
CA TRP A 7 15.01 74.25 30.04
C TRP A 7 16.23 73.47 30.51
N GLY A 8 16.92 73.94 31.55
CA GLY A 8 18.02 73.19 32.17
C GLY A 8 17.60 71.82 32.73
N MET A 9 16.45 71.74 33.42
CA MET A 9 15.95 70.45 33.92
C MET A 9 15.50 69.50 32.81
N ILE A 10 14.89 70.00 31.73
CA ILE A 10 14.52 69.18 30.57
C ILE A 10 15.78 68.58 29.92
N PHE A 11 16.84 69.37 29.80
CA PHE A 11 18.11 68.90 29.24
C PHE A 11 18.77 67.82 30.12
N ALA A 12 18.81 68.04 31.44
CA ALA A 12 19.34 67.04 32.38
C ALA A 12 18.55 65.71 32.34
N PHE A 13 17.22 65.78 32.23
CA PHE A 13 16.36 64.60 32.14
C PHE A 13 16.58 63.82 30.83
N LEU A 14 16.78 64.52 29.71
CA LEU A 14 17.13 63.89 28.42
C LEU A 14 18.48 63.18 28.47
N VAL A 15 19.48 63.75 29.15
CA VAL A 15 20.79 63.10 29.33
C VAL A 15 20.66 61.82 30.15
N ILE A 16 19.88 61.84 31.24
CA ILE A 16 19.65 60.65 32.08
C ILE A 16 18.93 59.55 31.28
N ILE A 17 17.91 59.89 30.51
CA ILE A 17 17.22 58.93 29.64
C ILE A 17 18.17 58.40 28.56
N GLY A 18 19.01 59.25 27.97
CA GLY A 18 20.01 58.85 26.99
C GLY A 18 21.03 57.86 27.56
N CYS A 19 21.58 58.15 28.75
CA CYS A 19 22.49 57.26 29.45
C CYS A 19 21.83 55.94 29.88
N ALA A 20 20.59 55.99 30.37
CA ALA A 20 19.82 54.80 30.73
C ALA A 20 19.52 53.94 29.49
N TYR A 21 19.17 54.56 28.36
CA TYR A 21 18.95 53.86 27.09
C TYR A 21 20.24 53.21 26.57
N ILE A 22 21.38 53.90 26.65
CA ILE A 22 22.69 53.34 26.28
C ILE A 22 23.08 52.20 27.22
N GLY A 23 22.90 52.36 28.53
CA GLY A 23 23.17 51.32 29.52
C GLY A 23 22.29 50.08 29.32
N ILE A 24 20.99 50.27 29.05
CA ILE A 24 20.08 49.17 28.71
C ILE A 24 20.47 48.53 27.39
N ARG A 25 20.83 49.30 26.35
CA ARG A 25 21.31 48.75 25.08
C ARG A 25 22.59 47.94 25.25
N MET A 26 23.51 48.37 26.12
CA MET A 26 24.77 47.67 26.37
C MET A 26 24.59 46.36 27.16
N VAL A 27 23.54 46.27 27.99
CA VAL A 27 23.26 45.09 28.84
C VAL A 27 22.25 44.12 28.21
N PHE A 28 21.28 44.62 27.44
CA PHE A 28 20.14 43.85 26.93
C PHE A 28 20.12 43.64 25.41
N VAL A 29 21.06 44.21 24.64
CA VAL A 29 21.19 43.86 23.22
C VAL A 29 22.08 42.64 23.12
N GLU A 30 21.44 41.50 22.90
CA GLU A 30 22.11 40.26 22.56
C GLU A 30 22.53 40.36 21.08
N ASP A 31 23.74 40.86 20.84
CA ASP A 31 24.28 41.03 19.49
C ASP A 31 24.49 39.64 18.84
N LYS A 32 23.60 39.28 17.90
CA LYS A 32 23.71 38.10 17.05
C LYS A 32 24.73 38.34 15.94
N ASP A 33 25.99 38.49 16.34
CA ASP A 33 27.10 38.90 15.47
C ASP A 33 27.83 37.72 14.81
N SER A 34 27.44 36.48 15.09
CA SER A 34 28.10 35.30 14.56
C SER A 34 27.21 34.54 13.58
N GLU A 35 27.72 34.31 12.38
CA GLU A 35 27.08 33.47 11.37
C GLU A 35 27.60 32.05 11.45
N VAL A 36 26.69 31.07 11.46
CA VAL A 36 27.02 29.65 11.50
C VAL A 36 27.65 29.24 10.16
N PRO A 37 28.91 28.76 10.13
CA PRO A 37 29.53 28.27 8.90
C PRO A 37 28.91 26.95 8.44
N SER A 38 29.06 26.63 7.16
CA SER A 38 28.72 25.31 6.63
C SER A 38 29.86 24.33 6.91
N VAL A 39 29.70 23.49 7.94
CA VAL A 39 30.72 22.49 8.31
C VAL A 39 30.31 21.05 7.96
N THR A 40 29.17 20.87 7.29
CA THR A 40 28.73 19.55 6.82
C THR A 40 29.64 19.06 5.70
N GLY A 41 30.14 17.82 5.82
CA GLY A 41 31.10 17.22 4.90
C GLY A 41 32.57 17.56 5.18
N MET A 42 32.86 18.46 6.13
CA MET A 42 34.23 18.75 6.58
C MET A 42 34.76 17.69 7.54
N GLN A 43 36.08 17.61 7.67
CA GLN A 43 36.74 16.92 8.78
C GLN A 43 36.37 17.59 10.11
N ILE A 44 36.27 16.80 11.18
CA ILE A 44 35.94 17.30 12.53
C ILE A 44 36.88 18.41 12.98
N VAL A 45 38.18 18.31 12.65
CA VAL A 45 39.20 19.29 13.05
C VAL A 45 38.90 20.62 12.37
N ASP A 46 38.79 20.62 11.04
CA ASP A 46 38.48 21.82 10.25
C ASP A 46 37.11 22.43 10.61
N ALA A 47 36.13 21.58 10.92
CA ALA A 47 34.79 22.02 11.33
C ALA A 47 34.80 22.72 12.69
N VAL A 48 35.56 22.20 13.66
CA VAL A 48 35.70 22.82 14.98
C VAL A 48 36.45 24.15 14.85
N ASP A 49 37.50 24.20 14.04
CA ASP A 49 38.27 25.43 13.79
C ASP A 49 37.39 26.50 13.14
N ALA A 50 36.64 26.16 12.09
CA ALA A 50 35.72 27.08 11.42
C ALA A 50 34.63 27.63 12.38
N LEU A 51 34.13 26.80 13.31
CA LEU A 51 33.18 27.25 14.33
C LEU A 51 33.84 28.17 15.35
N GLN A 52 35.05 27.84 15.78
CA GLN A 52 35.81 28.62 16.75
C GLN A 52 36.21 30.00 16.20
N GLU A 53 36.57 30.10 14.91
CA GLU A 53 36.82 31.38 14.22
C GLU A 53 35.60 32.31 14.25
N LYS A 54 34.39 31.74 14.25
CA LYS A 54 33.13 32.48 14.39
C LYS A 54 32.73 32.70 15.86
N GLY A 55 33.52 32.23 16.82
CA GLY A 55 33.22 32.33 18.25
C GLY A 55 32.07 31.44 18.68
N LEU A 56 31.86 30.31 17.99
CA LEU A 56 30.87 29.29 18.31
C LEU A 56 31.54 28.09 19.00
N LEU A 57 30.78 27.36 19.81
CA LEU A 57 31.26 26.17 20.49
C LEU A 57 30.77 24.93 19.74
N ALA A 58 31.61 23.90 19.59
CA ALA A 58 31.22 22.64 18.98
C ALA A 58 30.93 21.58 20.06
N LYS A 59 29.82 20.86 19.92
CA LYS A 59 29.57 19.63 20.66
C LYS A 59 29.47 18.48 19.67
N VAL A 60 30.26 17.44 19.88
CA VAL A 60 30.40 16.33 18.94
C VAL A 60 29.66 15.10 19.44
N ASP A 61 28.81 14.54 18.59
CA ASP A 61 28.16 13.25 18.79
C ASP A 61 28.56 12.29 17.66
N LYS A 62 29.14 11.13 18.02
CA LYS A 62 29.63 10.17 17.02
C LYS A 62 28.48 9.24 16.63
N VAL A 63 28.15 9.21 15.34
CA VAL A 63 27.09 8.40 14.76
C VAL A 63 27.64 7.43 13.72
N ASP A 64 26.99 6.28 13.60
CA ASP A 64 27.25 5.33 12.52
C ASP A 64 26.78 5.97 11.20
N SER A 65 27.72 6.15 10.27
CA SER A 65 27.46 6.79 8.98
C SER A 65 28.32 6.16 7.89
N ALA A 66 27.86 6.32 6.65
CA ALA A 66 28.58 5.89 5.46
C ALA A 66 29.68 6.88 5.02
N LEU A 67 29.83 8.02 5.69
CA LEU A 67 30.93 8.94 5.41
C LEU A 67 32.24 8.41 6.03
N PRO A 68 33.41 8.83 5.52
CA PRO A 68 34.69 8.52 6.13
C PRO A 68 34.69 8.83 7.63
N ALA A 69 35.50 8.12 8.40
CA ALA A 69 35.66 8.40 9.82
C ALA A 69 36.00 9.88 10.04
N ASP A 70 35.46 10.43 11.12
CA ASP A 70 35.69 11.80 11.56
C ASP A 70 35.21 12.90 10.58
N THR A 71 34.32 12.54 9.64
CA THR A 71 33.61 13.49 8.77
C THR A 71 32.29 13.95 9.39
N VAL A 72 31.98 15.25 9.35
CA VAL A 72 30.71 15.80 9.83
C VAL A 72 29.56 15.38 8.91
N VAL A 73 28.61 14.61 9.46
CA VAL A 73 27.41 14.10 8.78
C VAL A 73 26.31 15.17 8.73
N SER A 74 26.12 15.89 9.82
CA SER A 74 25.11 16.95 9.91
C SER A 74 25.39 17.88 11.09
N GLN A 75 24.91 19.12 10.96
CA GLN A 75 24.87 20.13 12.02
C GLN A 75 23.42 20.46 12.36
N ASN A 76 23.13 20.86 13.60
CA ASN A 76 21.77 21.22 14.01
C ASN A 76 21.32 22.60 13.52
N LEU A 77 22.23 23.58 13.47
CA LEU A 77 21.97 24.96 13.03
C LEU A 77 22.25 25.09 11.55
N GLN A 78 21.41 25.83 10.82
CA GLN A 78 21.61 25.97 9.37
C GLN A 78 22.82 26.85 9.05
N ALA A 79 23.50 26.55 7.96
CA ALA A 79 24.58 27.41 7.47
C ALA A 79 24.04 28.80 7.12
N GLY A 80 24.76 29.85 7.54
CA GLY A 80 24.37 31.25 7.41
C GLY A 80 23.40 31.75 8.49
N GLU A 81 22.95 30.90 9.42
CA GLU A 81 22.09 31.33 10.53
C GLU A 81 22.86 32.27 11.47
N LYS A 82 22.26 33.41 11.85
CA LYS A 82 22.85 34.36 12.80
C LYS A 82 22.52 33.97 14.24
N VAL A 83 23.56 33.75 15.04
CA VAL A 83 23.46 33.31 16.42
C VAL A 83 24.35 34.15 17.34
N SER A 84 24.01 34.18 18.63
CA SER A 84 24.86 34.80 19.66
C SER A 84 26.21 34.08 19.72
N ARG A 85 27.30 34.82 19.98
CA ARG A 85 28.60 34.21 20.27
C ARG A 85 28.51 33.28 21.47
N GLY A 86 29.30 32.20 21.46
CA GLY A 86 29.31 31.16 22.49
C GLY A 86 28.18 30.14 22.35
N LYS A 87 27.31 30.25 21.33
CA LYS A 87 26.27 29.24 21.10
C LYS A 87 26.91 27.90 20.71
N VAL A 88 26.34 26.82 21.23
CA VAL A 88 26.79 25.44 20.98
C VAL A 88 26.12 24.90 19.71
N VAL A 89 26.95 24.52 18.74
CA VAL A 89 26.55 23.80 17.52
C VAL A 89 26.76 22.31 17.73
N LEU A 90 25.71 21.52 17.58
CA LEU A 90 25.79 20.06 17.68
C LEU A 90 26.19 19.47 16.33
N LEU A 91 27.36 18.85 16.27
CA LEU A 91 27.89 18.16 15.11
C LEU A 91 27.72 16.66 15.29
N ARG A 92 27.00 16.02 14.36
CA ARG A 92 27.01 14.56 14.23
C ARG A 92 28.16 14.16 13.32
N VAL A 93 29.11 13.41 13.85
CA VAL A 93 30.34 13.00 13.15
C VAL A 93 30.31 11.50 12.87
N SER A 94 30.79 11.10 11.70
CA SER A 94 30.84 9.71 11.30
C SER A 94 31.88 8.95 12.13
N LYS A 95 31.49 7.81 12.71
CA LYS A 95 32.45 6.84 13.28
C LYS A 95 33.30 6.14 12.21
N GLY A 96 32.94 6.30 10.94
CA GLY A 96 33.42 5.45 9.87
C GLY A 96 32.80 4.04 9.95
N GLY A 97 32.81 3.33 8.84
CA GLY A 97 32.29 1.97 8.78
C GLY A 97 32.42 1.39 7.38
N ALA A 98 32.50 0.06 7.29
CA ALA A 98 32.38 -0.62 6.02
C ALA A 98 31.00 -0.32 5.43
N ILE A 99 30.98 0.36 4.28
CA ILE A 99 29.75 0.62 3.55
C ILE A 99 29.51 -0.60 2.67
N LEU A 100 28.46 -1.35 2.99
CA LEU A 100 28.07 -2.52 2.22
C LEU A 100 26.81 -2.19 1.41
N PRO A 101 26.70 -2.69 0.16
CA PRO A 101 25.46 -2.60 -0.60
C PRO A 101 24.40 -3.48 0.06
N ILE A 102 23.21 -2.92 0.33
CA ILE A 102 22.13 -3.72 0.90
C ILE A 102 21.53 -4.65 -0.16
N PRO A 103 21.48 -5.98 0.06
CA PRO A 103 20.88 -6.90 -0.89
C PRO A 103 19.38 -6.64 -1.00
N ASP A 104 18.82 -6.86 -2.19
CA ASP A 104 17.37 -6.90 -2.37
C ASP A 104 16.84 -8.26 -1.91
N VAL A 105 15.94 -8.22 -0.93
CA VAL A 105 15.20 -9.36 -0.41
C VAL A 105 13.69 -9.25 -0.66
N ARG A 106 13.23 -8.20 -1.36
CA ARG A 106 11.83 -8.07 -1.75
C ARG A 106 11.42 -9.20 -2.67
N GLY A 107 10.25 -9.78 -2.44
CA GLY A 107 9.74 -10.94 -3.17
C GLY A 107 10.34 -12.27 -2.72
N MET A 108 11.38 -12.29 -1.88
CA MET A 108 11.92 -13.53 -1.31
C MET A 108 11.06 -14.03 -0.15
N LYS A 109 11.19 -15.31 0.19
CA LYS A 109 10.67 -15.84 1.46
C LYS A 109 11.42 -15.22 2.62
N PHE A 110 10.74 -15.05 3.74
CA PHE A 110 11.30 -14.44 4.95
C PHE A 110 12.61 -15.13 5.39
N GLU A 111 12.63 -16.46 5.45
CA GLU A 111 13.80 -17.25 5.86
C GLU A 111 15.00 -17.01 4.92
N ASP A 112 14.77 -17.11 3.61
CA ASP A 112 15.80 -16.89 2.58
C ASP A 112 16.31 -15.44 2.59
N GLY A 113 15.42 -14.47 2.78
CA GLY A 113 15.76 -13.06 2.85
C GLY A 113 16.60 -12.73 4.08
N VAL A 114 16.23 -13.27 5.25
CA VAL A 114 17.02 -13.12 6.49
C VAL A 114 18.41 -13.74 6.31
N LYS A 115 18.49 -14.94 5.72
CA LYS A 115 19.76 -15.60 5.43
C LYS A 115 20.65 -14.74 4.53
N LYS A 116 20.13 -14.26 3.41
CA LYS A 116 20.86 -13.39 2.47
C LYS A 116 21.35 -12.09 3.12
N LEU A 117 20.54 -11.48 3.99
CA LEU A 117 20.94 -10.30 4.75
C LEU A 117 22.08 -10.62 5.72
N SER A 118 22.00 -11.75 6.44
CA SER A 118 23.04 -12.18 7.38
C SER A 118 24.37 -12.51 6.69
N GLU A 119 24.33 -13.18 5.53
CA GLU A 119 25.50 -13.46 4.69
C GLU A 119 26.15 -12.18 4.17
N SER A 120 25.35 -11.13 3.95
CA SER A 120 25.82 -9.80 3.54
C SER A 120 26.27 -8.93 4.74
N GLY A 121 26.29 -9.48 5.96
CA GLY A 121 26.73 -8.79 7.17
C GLY A 121 25.67 -7.91 7.84
N PHE A 122 24.42 -7.95 7.38
CA PHE A 122 23.32 -7.15 7.94
C PHE A 122 22.48 -7.94 8.95
N LYS A 123 21.97 -7.24 9.96
CA LYS A 123 21.04 -7.79 10.96
C LYS A 123 19.63 -7.27 10.74
N VAL A 124 18.63 -8.08 11.04
CA VAL A 124 17.22 -7.68 10.98
C VAL A 124 16.78 -7.10 12.33
N ASP A 125 16.08 -5.98 12.30
CA ASP A 125 15.51 -5.33 13.51
C ASP A 125 14.00 -5.59 13.59
N LYS A 126 13.19 -4.73 12.96
CA LYS A 126 11.73 -4.81 13.07
C LYS A 126 11.13 -5.62 11.93
N ILE A 127 10.25 -6.55 12.29
CA ILE A 127 9.45 -7.32 11.33
C ILE A 127 7.99 -6.92 11.51
N LYS A 128 7.41 -6.30 10.49
CA LYS A 128 5.98 -6.00 10.43
C LYS A 128 5.30 -7.00 9.50
N ARG A 129 4.18 -7.55 9.91
CA ARG A 129 3.36 -8.44 9.08
C ARG A 129 2.09 -7.72 8.65
N VAL A 130 1.75 -7.81 7.36
CA VAL A 130 0.54 -7.21 6.80
C VAL A 130 -0.18 -8.22 5.91
N THR A 131 -1.51 -8.13 5.87
CA THR A 131 -2.33 -8.90 4.94
C THR A 131 -2.18 -8.34 3.55
N ASP A 132 -1.71 -9.16 2.61
CA ASP A 132 -1.57 -8.80 1.20
C ASP A 132 -2.30 -9.85 0.36
N LYS A 133 -3.17 -9.40 -0.54
CA LYS A 133 -3.98 -10.28 -1.39
C LYS A 133 -3.22 -10.80 -2.62
N LEU A 134 -2.12 -10.16 -2.96
CA LEU A 134 -1.33 -10.40 -4.17
C LEU A 134 -0.09 -11.25 -3.88
N LYS A 135 0.45 -11.17 -2.66
CA LYS A 135 1.67 -11.89 -2.26
C LYS A 135 1.34 -13.05 -1.31
N PRO A 136 1.90 -14.25 -1.52
CA PRO A 136 1.67 -15.38 -0.61
C PRO A 136 2.22 -15.09 0.80
N SER A 137 1.76 -15.87 1.78
CA SER A 137 2.21 -15.74 3.16
C SER A 137 3.71 -16.02 3.27
N GLY A 138 4.40 -15.25 4.11
CA GLY A 138 5.84 -15.36 4.34
C GLY A 138 6.72 -14.64 3.30
N THR A 139 6.14 -13.99 2.30
CA THR A 139 6.91 -13.21 1.31
C THR A 139 7.24 -11.81 1.82
N ILE A 140 8.49 -11.37 1.68
CA ILE A 140 8.90 -10.00 2.00
C ILE A 140 8.32 -9.04 0.96
N ILE A 141 7.48 -8.10 1.40
CA ILE A 141 6.87 -7.06 0.57
C ILE A 141 7.83 -5.88 0.42
N ALA A 142 8.42 -5.45 1.53
CA ALA A 142 9.29 -4.28 1.56
C ALA A 142 10.42 -4.47 2.58
N GLN A 143 11.50 -3.74 2.34
CA GLN A 143 12.64 -3.64 3.25
C GLN A 143 12.99 -2.16 3.44
N ASN A 144 13.50 -1.84 4.62
CA ASN A 144 14.05 -0.52 4.94
C ASN A 144 15.37 -0.71 5.70
N PRO A 145 16.51 -0.22 5.20
CA PRO A 145 16.71 0.58 3.97
C PRO A 145 16.37 -0.15 2.66
N SER A 146 15.97 0.58 1.62
CA SER A 146 15.63 0.01 0.31
C SER A 146 16.89 -0.30 -0.51
N SER A 147 16.98 -1.49 -1.09
CA SER A 147 18.01 -1.80 -2.11
C SER A 147 17.78 -0.95 -3.38
N PRO A 148 18.84 -0.46 -4.06
CA PRO A 148 20.28 -0.77 -3.96
C PRO A 148 21.10 0.18 -3.07
N GLN A 149 20.52 0.76 -2.02
CA GLN A 149 21.22 1.73 -1.17
C GLN A 149 22.47 1.13 -0.51
N LYS A 150 23.52 1.95 -0.41
CA LYS A 150 24.75 1.65 0.33
C LYS A 150 24.62 2.18 1.75
N VAL A 151 24.80 1.32 2.76
CA VAL A 151 24.64 1.68 4.17
C VAL A 151 25.78 1.09 5.01
N ALA A 152 25.96 1.61 6.22
CA ALA A 152 26.94 1.06 7.15
C ALA A 152 26.61 -0.41 7.48
N ALA A 153 27.62 -1.27 7.60
CA ALA A 153 27.44 -2.68 7.97
C ALA A 153 26.74 -2.87 9.34
N SER A 154 26.83 -1.88 10.23
CA SER A 154 26.11 -1.86 11.52
C SER A 154 24.62 -1.51 11.39
N CYS A 155 24.16 -1.12 10.20
CA CYS A 155 22.76 -0.75 9.96
C CYS A 155 21.85 -1.99 10.09
N MET A 156 20.76 -1.83 10.83
CA MET A 156 19.75 -2.87 10.95
C MET A 156 18.65 -2.68 9.91
N VAL A 157 18.16 -3.79 9.37
CA VAL A 157 17.16 -3.81 8.29
C VAL A 157 15.80 -4.18 8.86
N SER A 158 14.81 -3.33 8.62
CA SER A 158 13.41 -3.60 8.93
C SER A 158 12.71 -4.24 7.73
N LEU A 159 11.88 -5.25 7.98
CA LEU A 159 11.18 -6.01 6.95
C LEU A 159 9.66 -5.90 7.10
N LEU A 160 8.97 -5.78 5.97
CA LEU A 160 7.52 -5.91 5.87
C LEU A 160 7.22 -7.24 5.18
N VAL A 161 6.49 -8.13 5.84
CA VAL A 161 6.22 -9.51 5.38
C VAL A 161 4.73 -9.69 5.14
N SER A 162 4.39 -10.29 4.01
CA SER A 162 3.03 -10.68 3.66
C SER A 162 2.55 -11.80 4.57
N SER A 163 1.32 -11.68 5.04
CA SER A 163 0.58 -12.78 5.67
C SER A 163 -0.30 -13.53 4.66
N GLY A 164 -0.42 -13.06 3.41
CA GLY A 164 -1.24 -13.66 2.36
C GLY A 164 -2.76 -13.40 2.47
N VAL A 165 -3.53 -13.91 1.49
CA VAL A 165 -5.02 -13.89 1.46
C VAL A 165 -5.64 -14.74 2.56
N ASN A 166 -4.96 -15.84 2.91
CA ASN A 166 -5.24 -16.68 4.06
C ASN A 166 -4.36 -16.27 5.23
N GLY A 167 -3.91 -15.01 5.25
CA GLY A 167 -3.35 -14.44 6.46
C GLY A 167 -4.31 -14.81 7.55
N GLU A 168 -3.82 -15.61 8.49
CA GLU A 168 -4.49 -15.91 9.73
C GLU A 168 -4.86 -14.55 10.30
N SER A 169 -6.04 -14.05 9.90
CA SER A 169 -6.77 -13.12 10.71
C SER A 169 -6.72 -13.83 12.05
N PRO A 170 -6.23 -13.17 13.11
CA PRO A 170 -6.22 -13.80 14.42
C PRO A 170 -7.60 -14.31 14.77
N PHE A 171 -8.66 -13.87 14.07
CA PHE A 171 -10.01 -14.35 14.14
C PHE A 171 -10.49 -15.11 12.90
N VAL A 172 -11.05 -16.30 13.12
CA VAL A 172 -11.80 -17.12 12.17
C VAL A 172 -13.30 -16.95 12.43
N VAL A 173 -14.13 -16.94 11.39
CA VAL A 173 -15.60 -16.92 11.53
C VAL A 173 -16.12 -18.35 11.59
N ILE A 174 -16.95 -18.66 12.58
CA ILE A 174 -17.57 -19.99 12.68
C ILE A 174 -18.58 -20.18 11.54
N PRO A 175 -18.42 -21.20 10.68
CA PRO A 175 -19.38 -21.48 9.61
C PRO A 175 -20.70 -22.00 10.16
N GLU A 176 -21.72 -22.10 9.31
CA GLU A 176 -22.97 -22.73 9.70
C GLU A 176 -22.76 -24.25 9.82
N LEU A 177 -22.81 -24.75 11.06
CA LEU A 177 -22.57 -26.15 11.36
C LEU A 177 -23.87 -26.94 11.57
N ARG A 178 -25.01 -26.28 11.80
CA ARG A 178 -26.29 -26.95 12.09
C ARG A 178 -26.74 -27.81 10.90
N GLY A 179 -27.18 -29.03 11.20
CA GLY A 179 -27.70 -29.98 10.20
C GLY A 179 -26.62 -30.83 9.53
N ASN A 180 -25.35 -30.43 9.56
CA ASN A 180 -24.25 -31.27 9.07
C ASN A 180 -24.08 -32.51 9.96
N ASP A 181 -23.61 -33.60 9.36
CA ASP A 181 -23.22 -34.81 10.09
C ASP A 181 -21.95 -34.57 10.92
N ARG A 182 -21.70 -35.48 11.87
CA ARG A 182 -20.56 -35.39 12.79
C ARG A 182 -19.21 -35.27 12.08
N ASN A 183 -18.98 -36.07 11.04
CA ASN A 183 -17.66 -36.12 10.39
C ASN A 183 -17.45 -34.84 9.57
N THR A 184 -18.43 -34.47 8.75
CA THR A 184 -18.39 -33.22 7.97
C THR A 184 -18.22 -31.99 8.85
N ALA A 185 -18.91 -31.92 9.99
CA ALA A 185 -18.77 -30.80 10.91
C ALA A 185 -17.37 -30.72 11.54
N VAL A 186 -16.76 -31.86 11.88
CA VAL A 186 -15.39 -31.91 12.41
C VAL A 186 -14.37 -31.51 11.35
N ASP A 187 -14.50 -32.03 10.13
CA ASP A 187 -13.62 -31.70 9.01
C ASP A 187 -13.67 -30.20 8.69
N MET A 188 -14.87 -29.59 8.70
CA MET A 188 -15.04 -28.15 8.52
C MET A 188 -14.36 -27.32 9.63
N ILE A 189 -14.37 -27.78 10.88
CA ILE A 189 -13.70 -27.13 12.01
C ILE A 189 -12.18 -27.23 11.85
N GLU A 190 -11.66 -28.41 11.52
CA GLU A 190 -10.22 -28.66 11.38
C GLU A 190 -9.62 -27.93 10.18
N GLN A 191 -10.33 -27.92 9.04
CA GLN A 191 -9.90 -27.21 7.83
C GLN A 191 -9.79 -25.69 8.05
N LEU A 192 -10.55 -25.15 9.00
CA LEU A 192 -10.50 -23.74 9.40
C LEU A 192 -9.47 -23.44 10.50
N GLY A 193 -8.66 -24.43 10.91
CA GLY A 193 -7.65 -24.27 11.95
C GLY A 193 -8.25 -24.09 13.35
N LEU A 194 -9.48 -24.54 13.57
CA LEU A 194 -10.15 -24.58 14.87
C LEU A 194 -10.02 -25.99 15.49
N ARG A 195 -10.26 -26.11 16.80
CA ARG A 195 -10.18 -27.41 17.49
C ARG A 195 -11.57 -27.87 17.90
N LEU A 196 -11.84 -29.17 17.79
CA LEU A 196 -13.05 -29.74 18.38
C LEU A 196 -12.96 -29.66 19.91
N GLY A 197 -13.98 -29.06 20.52
CA GLY A 197 -14.12 -28.95 21.96
C GLY A 197 -14.95 -30.09 22.56
N GLN A 198 -15.80 -29.76 23.52
CA GLN A 198 -16.71 -30.71 24.14
C GLN A 198 -17.86 -31.06 23.20
N THR A 199 -18.25 -32.33 23.20
CA THR A 199 -19.42 -32.82 22.48
C THR A 199 -20.51 -33.24 23.45
N ALA A 200 -21.76 -32.90 23.12
CA ALA A 200 -22.94 -33.25 23.91
C ALA A 200 -24.04 -33.76 22.98
N GLU A 201 -25.06 -34.43 23.53
CA GLU A 201 -26.22 -34.89 22.78
C GLU A 201 -27.51 -34.41 23.44
N ALA A 202 -28.45 -33.94 22.64
CA ALA A 202 -29.75 -33.43 23.10
C ALA A 202 -30.89 -33.97 22.23
N PRO A 203 -32.06 -34.25 22.83
CA PRO A 203 -33.23 -34.71 22.08
C PRO A 203 -33.67 -33.63 21.08
N SER A 204 -33.99 -34.03 19.85
CA SER A 204 -34.53 -33.13 18.84
C SER A 204 -35.52 -33.84 17.92
N SER A 205 -36.67 -33.20 17.71
CA SER A 205 -37.67 -33.60 16.69
C SER A 205 -37.49 -32.85 15.36
N SER A 206 -36.61 -31.84 15.32
CA SER A 206 -36.45 -30.92 14.17
C SER A 206 -35.19 -31.17 13.33
N VAL A 207 -34.19 -31.85 13.90
CA VAL A 207 -32.90 -32.12 13.26
C VAL A 207 -32.66 -33.64 13.32
N PRO A 208 -32.23 -34.27 12.21
CA PRO A 208 -31.97 -35.72 12.18
C PRO A 208 -30.99 -36.17 13.27
N ALA A 209 -31.20 -37.36 13.82
CA ALA A 209 -30.28 -37.95 14.78
C ALA A 209 -28.87 -38.10 14.18
N GLY A 210 -27.85 -37.74 14.95
CA GLY A 210 -26.45 -37.74 14.51
C GLY A 210 -25.97 -36.44 13.83
N SER A 211 -26.87 -35.52 13.50
CA SER A 211 -26.52 -34.20 12.96
C SER A 211 -26.28 -33.17 14.07
N VAL A 212 -25.53 -32.11 13.77
CA VAL A 212 -25.28 -31.00 14.69
C VAL A 212 -26.58 -30.22 14.94
N LEU A 213 -27.00 -30.16 16.19
CA LEU A 213 -28.14 -29.37 16.67
C LEU A 213 -27.73 -27.91 16.94
N ALA A 214 -26.57 -27.73 17.58
CA ALA A 214 -26.03 -26.42 17.93
C ALA A 214 -24.51 -26.45 18.08
N SER A 215 -23.87 -25.31 17.85
CA SER A 215 -22.45 -25.07 18.12
C SER A 215 -22.27 -23.93 19.12
N ARG A 216 -21.19 -23.99 19.90
CA ARG A 216 -20.71 -22.89 20.74
C ARG A 216 -19.23 -22.66 20.50
N PRO A 217 -18.80 -21.45 20.13
CA PRO A 217 -19.61 -20.25 19.87
C PRO A 217 -20.55 -20.38 18.64
N LYS A 218 -21.56 -19.51 18.53
CA LYS A 218 -22.60 -19.60 17.49
C LYS A 218 -22.01 -19.35 16.09
N SER A 219 -22.66 -19.87 15.06
CA SER A 219 -22.31 -19.53 13.67
C SER A 219 -22.29 -18.02 13.43
N GLY A 220 -21.37 -17.56 12.58
CA GLY A 220 -21.11 -16.14 12.34
C GLY A 220 -20.27 -15.43 13.40
N THR A 221 -19.97 -16.07 14.54
CA THR A 221 -19.10 -15.48 15.58
C THR A 221 -17.64 -15.49 15.13
N LYS A 222 -16.92 -14.39 15.37
CA LYS A 222 -15.47 -14.29 15.17
C LYS A 222 -14.73 -14.79 16.41
N VAL A 223 -13.90 -15.82 16.26
CA VAL A 223 -13.15 -16.46 17.35
C VAL A 223 -11.67 -16.54 17.02
N PRO A 224 -10.74 -16.49 18.01
CA PRO A 224 -9.34 -16.64 17.73
C PRO A 224 -9.00 -17.94 16.98
N ALA A 225 -8.03 -17.94 16.07
CA ALA A 225 -7.53 -19.16 15.45
C ALA A 225 -7.06 -20.17 16.52
N GLY A 226 -7.34 -21.46 16.33
CA GLY A 226 -7.09 -22.52 17.31
C GLY A 226 -8.09 -22.61 18.48
N SER A 227 -9.14 -21.77 18.50
CA SER A 227 -10.21 -21.85 19.52
C SER A 227 -10.98 -23.17 19.46
N ALA A 228 -11.45 -23.63 20.61
CA ALA A 228 -12.29 -24.82 20.71
C ALA A 228 -13.76 -24.51 20.35
N VAL A 229 -14.36 -25.35 19.52
CA VAL A 229 -15.80 -25.31 19.17
C VAL A 229 -16.50 -26.51 19.79
N ASN A 230 -17.44 -26.24 20.70
CA ASN A 230 -18.27 -27.27 21.33
C ASN A 230 -19.47 -27.57 20.42
N LEU A 231 -19.76 -28.85 20.21
CA LEU A 231 -20.87 -29.31 19.37
C LEU A 231 -21.92 -30.04 20.20
N THR A 232 -23.19 -29.75 19.96
CA THR A 232 -24.32 -30.52 20.47
C THR A 232 -24.95 -31.25 19.29
N PHE A 233 -25.01 -32.57 19.36
CA PHE A 233 -25.64 -33.42 18.36
C PHE A 233 -27.09 -33.74 18.73
N ALA A 234 -27.92 -33.90 17.71
CA ALA A 234 -29.30 -34.34 17.89
C ALA A 234 -29.34 -35.85 18.15
N ARG A 235 -30.13 -36.26 19.15
CA ARG A 235 -30.54 -37.66 19.36
C ARG A 235 -32.06 -37.77 19.26
N THR A 236 -32.54 -38.97 18.99
CA THR A 236 -33.98 -39.26 18.98
C THR A 236 -34.56 -39.04 20.39
N PRO A 237 -35.64 -38.26 20.56
CA PRO A 237 -36.30 -38.12 21.85
C PRO A 237 -36.86 -39.47 22.31
N ILE A 238 -36.63 -39.82 23.58
CA ILE A 238 -37.20 -41.02 24.18
C ILE A 238 -38.64 -40.69 24.60
N ALA A 239 -39.58 -41.62 24.44
CA ALA A 239 -41.01 -41.42 24.67
C ALA A 239 -41.38 -40.83 26.06
N SER A 240 -40.50 -40.95 27.06
CA SER A 240 -40.67 -40.36 28.38
C SER A 240 -40.45 -38.84 28.43
N GLU A 241 -39.65 -38.25 27.53
CA GLU A 241 -39.36 -36.81 27.49
C GLU A 241 -40.39 -36.03 26.65
N LEU A 242 -41.19 -36.72 25.82
CA LEU A 242 -42.29 -36.15 25.04
C LEU A 242 -43.59 -35.97 25.85
N ALA A 243 -43.66 -36.56 27.04
CA ALA A 243 -44.84 -36.51 27.90
C ALA A 243 -44.94 -35.21 28.72
N ASP A 244 -43.83 -34.51 28.94
CA ASP A 244 -43.79 -33.27 29.75
C ASP A 244 -44.23 -32.01 28.97
N ASP A 245 -44.36 -32.08 27.63
CA ASP A 245 -44.71 -30.93 26.77
C ASP A 245 -46.16 -30.97 26.26
N VAL A 246 -47.00 -31.88 26.79
CA VAL A 246 -48.45 -31.91 26.53
C VAL A 246 -49.15 -31.13 27.64
N PRO A 247 -49.70 -29.91 27.38
CA PRO A 247 -50.51 -29.23 28.38
C PRO A 247 -51.74 -30.09 28.72
N PRO A 248 -52.16 -30.17 29.99
CA PRO A 248 -53.33 -30.95 30.36
C PRO A 248 -54.54 -30.45 29.55
N GLN A 249 -55.09 -31.31 28.68
CA GLN A 249 -56.36 -31.03 28.02
C GLN A 249 -57.42 -30.91 29.11
N GLN A 250 -57.97 -29.71 29.24
CA GLN A 250 -59.10 -29.45 30.10
C GLN A 250 -60.35 -29.98 29.39
N ASP A 251 -60.68 -31.25 29.64
CA ASP A 251 -61.94 -31.86 29.26
C ASP A 251 -63.08 -31.16 30.03
N ASN A 252 -63.64 -30.13 29.41
CA ASN A 252 -64.92 -29.54 29.80
C ASN A 252 -65.68 -29.19 28.52
N ASP A 253 -66.31 -30.19 27.90
CA ASP A 253 -67.55 -29.94 27.15
C ASP A 253 -68.45 -31.17 27.18
N LYS A 254 -69.54 -31.01 27.92
CA LYS A 254 -70.48 -32.06 28.34
C LYS A 254 -71.55 -32.36 27.29
N GLU A 255 -71.28 -32.10 26.00
CA GLU A 255 -72.35 -31.95 25.00
C GLU A 255 -72.23 -32.81 23.74
N ARG A 256 -71.27 -33.75 23.66
CA ARG A 256 -71.11 -34.63 22.47
C ARG A 256 -71.65 -36.05 22.62
N ALA A 257 -72.42 -36.34 23.67
CA ALA A 257 -72.93 -37.69 23.97
C ALA A 257 -74.28 -38.05 23.32
N GLU A 258 -74.96 -37.16 22.59
CA GLU A 258 -76.35 -37.40 22.12
C GLU A 258 -76.58 -37.57 20.61
N ALA A 259 -75.55 -37.80 19.78
CA ALA A 259 -75.75 -37.99 18.33
C ALA A 259 -75.49 -39.41 17.80
N VAL A 260 -75.50 -40.44 18.65
CA VAL A 260 -75.38 -41.86 18.23
C VAL A 260 -76.72 -42.58 18.38
N ARG A 261 -77.70 -42.34 17.48
CA ARG A 261 -78.84 -43.26 17.25
C ARG A 261 -79.74 -42.95 16.05
N ARG A 262 -79.20 -43.09 14.82
CA ARG A 262 -79.89 -43.31 13.52
C ARG A 262 -78.89 -42.92 12.43
N VAL A 263 -78.43 -43.72 11.47
CA VAL A 263 -79.14 -44.60 10.54
C VAL A 263 -78.08 -45.49 9.87
N VAL A 264 -78.21 -46.80 10.03
CA VAL A 264 -78.21 -47.86 9.00
C VAL A 264 -77.05 -47.97 7.99
N ILE A 265 -76.49 -49.17 8.01
CA ILE A 265 -75.47 -49.82 7.17
C ILE A 265 -75.95 -49.99 5.72
N LYS A 266 -75.04 -49.82 4.75
CA LYS A 266 -75.03 -50.63 3.52
C LYS A 266 -73.58 -50.82 3.01
N GLU A 267 -73.19 -52.09 2.91
CA GLU A 267 -71.97 -52.62 2.28
C GLU A 267 -71.89 -52.32 0.79
N THR A 268 -70.67 -52.23 0.24
CA THR A 268 -70.22 -53.02 -0.93
C THR A 268 -68.69 -53.02 -1.05
N GLU A 269 -68.19 -54.12 -1.61
CA GLU A 269 -66.86 -54.75 -1.57
C GLU A 269 -65.77 -54.19 -2.52
N PRO A 270 -64.50 -54.71 -2.46
CA PRO A 270 -63.30 -54.14 -3.08
C PRO A 270 -62.96 -54.76 -4.45
N THR A 271 -62.20 -54.08 -5.32
CA THR A 271 -61.63 -54.69 -6.54
C THR A 271 -60.40 -53.94 -7.07
N THR A 272 -59.26 -54.63 -6.94
CA THR A 272 -58.07 -54.83 -7.81
C THR A 272 -57.56 -53.80 -8.83
N ILE A 273 -56.23 -53.69 -8.77
CA ILE A 273 -55.24 -53.12 -9.73
C ILE A 273 -55.30 -53.85 -11.09
N PRO A 274 -55.00 -53.15 -12.20
CA PRO A 274 -54.21 -53.77 -13.26
C PRO A 274 -53.04 -52.92 -13.79
N SER A 275 -52.03 -53.66 -14.24
CA SER A 275 -50.76 -53.25 -14.83
C SER A 275 -50.85 -52.77 -16.29
N LYS A 276 -49.82 -51.99 -16.66
CA LYS A 276 -49.02 -52.05 -17.92
C LYS A 276 -49.29 -51.00 -19.02
N LEU A 277 -48.15 -50.42 -19.45
CA LEU A 277 -47.87 -49.51 -20.58
C LEU A 277 -48.33 -50.03 -21.95
N PRO A 278 -48.59 -49.13 -22.92
CA PRO A 278 -47.71 -48.96 -24.11
C PRO A 278 -47.48 -47.47 -24.49
N GLU A 279 -46.31 -47.03 -24.95
CA GLU A 279 -45.72 -47.10 -26.32
C GLU A 279 -46.39 -46.13 -27.31
N VAL A 280 -45.64 -45.10 -27.76
CA VAL A 280 -46.05 -44.17 -28.84
C VAL A 280 -44.91 -44.02 -29.83
N LYS A 281 -45.23 -44.25 -31.10
CA LYS A 281 -44.35 -44.16 -32.27
C LYS A 281 -45.04 -43.29 -33.33
N GLU A 282 -44.26 -42.42 -33.98
CA GLU A 282 -44.41 -41.92 -35.38
C GLU A 282 -45.68 -41.10 -35.74
N GLN A 283 -45.74 -40.13 -36.66
CA GLN A 283 -44.80 -39.35 -37.49
C GLN A 283 -45.63 -38.28 -38.26
N GLU A 284 -44.94 -37.20 -38.69
CA GLU A 284 -45.20 -36.31 -39.84
C GLU A 284 -46.51 -35.48 -39.91
N THR A 285 -46.51 -34.17 -40.22
CA THR A 285 -46.13 -33.62 -41.54
C THR A 285 -45.96 -32.07 -41.54
N LYS A 286 -44.91 -31.57 -42.24
CA LYS A 286 -44.86 -30.54 -43.34
C LYS A 286 -45.57 -29.16 -43.17
N VAL A 287 -45.12 -27.96 -43.64
CA VAL A 287 -44.14 -27.45 -44.65
C VAL A 287 -43.80 -25.96 -44.36
N ALA A 288 -42.66 -25.49 -44.91
CA ALA A 288 -42.33 -24.12 -45.40
C ALA A 288 -41.93 -23.05 -44.35
N GLY A 289 -40.86 -22.28 -44.53
CA GLY A 289 -39.89 -22.15 -45.61
C GLY A 289 -39.02 -20.91 -45.40
N ALA A 290 -37.78 -20.98 -45.90
CA ALA A 290 -36.82 -19.89 -46.19
C ALA A 290 -36.29 -19.05 -45.00
N GLU A 291 -35.01 -18.70 -44.87
CA GLU A 291 -33.76 -18.92 -45.61
C GLU A 291 -32.63 -18.51 -44.62
N ARG A 292 -31.59 -19.33 -44.42
CA ARG A 292 -30.22 -19.23 -45.00
C ARG A 292 -29.44 -17.95 -44.61
N ARG A 293 -28.15 -17.95 -44.27
CA ARG A 293 -27.06 -18.94 -44.41
C ARG A 293 -25.80 -18.48 -43.65
N GLY A 294 -25.08 -19.43 -43.06
CA GLY A 294 -23.60 -19.60 -43.05
C GLY A 294 -22.77 -18.66 -42.16
N GLU A 295 -21.94 -19.08 -41.20
CA GLU A 295 -21.20 -20.35 -40.99
C GLU A 295 -20.36 -20.72 -42.23
N THR A 296 -19.05 -20.99 -42.21
CA THR A 296 -18.09 -21.27 -41.12
C THR A 296 -16.66 -21.30 -41.72
N LYS A 297 -15.64 -21.32 -40.84
CA LYS A 297 -14.34 -22.03 -40.96
C LYS A 297 -13.38 -21.51 -42.03
N GLU A 298 -12.06 -21.67 -41.95
CA GLU A 298 -11.13 -22.53 -41.22
C GLU A 298 -9.76 -21.85 -41.43
N GLU A 299 -8.80 -21.90 -40.50
CA GLU A 299 -7.41 -21.62 -40.88
C GLU A 299 -6.42 -22.41 -40.03
N LYS A 300 -5.53 -23.13 -40.73
CA LYS A 300 -4.45 -23.96 -40.23
C LYS A 300 -3.16 -23.57 -40.96
N ASN A 301 -2.10 -23.43 -40.17
CA ASN A 301 -0.67 -23.64 -40.44
C ASN A 301 0.16 -22.73 -41.37
N GLU A 302 1.31 -22.38 -40.77
CA GLU A 302 2.70 -22.47 -41.27
C GLU A 302 3.32 -21.29 -42.06
N GLU A 303 4.23 -20.62 -41.34
CA GLU A 303 5.54 -20.01 -41.69
C GLU A 303 6.32 -20.67 -42.88
N PRO A 304 7.50 -20.15 -43.36
CA PRO A 304 8.27 -18.93 -42.99
C PRO A 304 9.00 -18.19 -44.19
N VAL A 305 9.88 -17.23 -43.85
CA VAL A 305 11.17 -16.85 -44.52
C VAL A 305 11.27 -15.64 -45.48
N LYS A 306 12.08 -14.66 -45.02
CA LYS A 306 13.06 -13.71 -45.65
C LYS A 306 12.75 -12.77 -46.85
N GLU A 307 13.39 -11.61 -46.70
CA GLU A 307 14.36 -10.95 -47.62
C GLU A 307 13.94 -9.67 -48.38
N THR A 308 14.71 -8.59 -48.10
CA THR A 308 15.22 -7.53 -49.03
C THR A 308 14.22 -6.64 -49.80
N VAL A 309 14.46 -5.38 -50.20
CA VAL A 309 15.48 -4.32 -50.01
C VAL A 309 14.94 -3.07 -50.77
N LYS A 310 15.30 -1.87 -50.29
CA LYS A 310 15.48 -0.54 -50.97
C LYS A 310 14.37 0.18 -51.76
N ALA A 311 14.42 1.51 -51.50
CA ALA A 311 14.30 2.67 -52.40
C ALA A 311 12.91 2.92 -53.01
N GLU A 312 12.40 4.14 -53.14
CA GLU A 312 13.03 5.36 -53.67
C GLU A 312 12.16 6.58 -53.32
N ALA A 313 12.77 7.75 -53.09
CA ALA A 313 12.07 9.05 -53.05
C ALA A 313 11.62 9.45 -54.47
N PRO A 314 10.74 10.47 -54.67
CA PRO A 314 11.31 11.81 -54.85
C PRO A 314 10.40 13.03 -54.56
N LYS A 315 11.11 14.17 -54.44
CA LYS A 315 10.81 15.53 -54.94
C LYS A 315 10.29 16.61 -53.97
N GLU A 316 10.96 17.74 -54.16
CA GLU A 316 11.13 18.95 -53.37
C GLU A 316 10.65 20.15 -54.21
N ALA A 317 10.02 21.16 -53.57
CA ALA A 317 10.13 22.61 -53.83
C ALA A 317 8.96 23.38 -53.15
N PRO A 318 9.06 24.70 -52.84
CA PRO A 318 10.25 25.50 -52.54
C PRO A 318 10.11 26.37 -51.26
N ARG A 319 11.26 26.95 -50.92
CA ARG A 319 11.69 27.68 -49.73
C ARG A 319 11.16 29.13 -49.66
N ALA A 320 10.72 29.57 -48.47
CA ALA A 320 10.66 30.98 -48.08
C ALA A 320 11.76 31.26 -47.02
N GLN A 321 12.57 32.30 -47.24
CA GLN A 321 13.69 32.71 -46.38
C GLN A 321 13.27 33.77 -45.36
N LYS A 322 13.79 33.67 -44.12
CA LYS A 322 13.99 34.78 -43.17
C LYS A 322 15.21 34.47 -42.26
N PRO A 323 15.79 35.48 -41.57
CA PRO A 323 17.17 35.94 -41.73
C PRO A 323 18.18 35.23 -40.81
N ALA A 324 19.46 35.42 -41.15
CA ALA A 324 20.64 34.84 -40.50
C ALA A 324 20.68 35.00 -38.96
N GLN A 325 20.96 33.90 -38.25
CA GLN A 325 21.40 33.87 -36.86
C GLN A 325 22.93 33.60 -36.79
N PRO A 326 23.67 34.17 -35.82
CA PRO A 326 25.12 33.97 -35.68
C PRO A 326 25.49 32.51 -35.34
N PRO A 327 26.77 32.10 -35.48
CA PRO A 327 27.16 30.71 -35.65
C PRO A 327 26.76 29.82 -34.46
N ALA A 328 26.00 28.77 -34.76
CA ALA A 328 25.59 27.75 -33.80
C ALA A 328 26.81 27.03 -33.25
N SER A 329 27.07 27.22 -31.95
CA SER A 329 27.76 26.22 -31.14
C SER A 329 27.03 24.88 -31.34
N ALA A 330 27.75 23.81 -31.62
CA ALA A 330 27.18 22.48 -31.88
C ALA A 330 26.21 22.10 -30.75
N ALA A 331 24.90 22.22 -31.00
CA ALA A 331 23.88 21.96 -30.00
C ALA A 331 23.83 20.46 -29.71
N LYS A 332 24.13 20.08 -28.46
CA LYS A 332 23.96 18.70 -28.01
C LYS A 332 22.47 18.35 -28.03
N LEU A 333 22.12 17.12 -28.39
CA LEU A 333 20.73 16.67 -28.46
C LEU A 333 20.38 15.82 -27.25
N ALA A 334 19.39 16.24 -26.47
CA ALA A 334 18.78 15.46 -25.40
C ALA A 334 17.65 14.61 -25.97
N LYS A 335 17.70 13.29 -25.73
CA LYS A 335 16.68 12.35 -26.21
C LYS A 335 15.71 11.99 -25.08
N VAL A 336 14.61 12.73 -25.01
CA VAL A 336 13.55 12.48 -24.02
C VAL A 336 12.73 11.28 -24.45
N ARG A 337 12.60 10.30 -23.57
CA ARG A 337 11.72 9.13 -23.75
C ARG A 337 10.91 8.95 -22.48
N TYR A 338 9.59 9.01 -22.60
CA TYR A 338 8.69 8.84 -21.48
C TYR A 338 7.47 8.03 -21.89
N GLN A 339 7.18 6.97 -21.13
CA GLN A 339 5.97 6.19 -21.28
C GLN A 339 4.97 6.63 -20.22
N VAL A 340 3.84 7.16 -20.66
CA VAL A 340 2.76 7.56 -19.74
C VAL A 340 2.21 6.28 -19.10
N PRO A 341 2.09 6.23 -17.75
CA PRO A 341 1.54 5.06 -17.07
C PRO A 341 0.08 4.81 -17.49
N PRO A 342 -0.47 3.62 -17.21
CA PRO A 342 -1.89 3.36 -17.46
C PRO A 342 -2.74 4.34 -16.64
N LEU A 343 -3.51 5.18 -17.33
CA LEU A 343 -4.36 6.20 -16.72
C LEU A 343 -5.84 5.81 -16.84
N THR A 344 -6.61 6.02 -15.77
CA THR A 344 -8.07 5.85 -15.79
C THR A 344 -8.80 7.02 -16.42
N ARG A 345 -8.16 8.20 -16.49
CA ARG A 345 -8.62 9.43 -17.17
C ARG A 345 -7.44 10.19 -17.77
N PRO A 346 -7.63 10.97 -18.86
CA PRO A 346 -6.57 11.80 -19.41
C PRO A 346 -6.07 12.84 -18.38
N LEU A 347 -4.75 12.97 -18.23
CA LEU A 347 -4.12 13.92 -17.30
C LEU A 347 -3.30 14.97 -18.06
N SER A 348 -3.17 16.16 -17.50
CA SER A 348 -2.31 17.21 -18.06
C SER A 348 -0.85 16.79 -18.01
N LEU A 349 -0.13 16.92 -19.11
CA LEU A 349 1.29 16.61 -19.20
C LEU A 349 2.05 17.88 -19.55
N LYS A 350 3.04 18.21 -18.73
CA LYS A 350 3.96 19.32 -18.97
C LYS A 350 5.39 18.81 -18.95
N ILE A 351 6.14 19.05 -20.01
CA ILE A 351 7.57 18.74 -20.10
C ILE A 351 8.31 20.06 -20.18
N GLU A 352 9.18 20.31 -19.22
CA GLU A 352 10.00 21.52 -19.14
C GLU A 352 11.47 21.16 -19.29
N MET A 353 12.24 22.06 -19.89
CA MET A 353 13.69 21.96 -19.96
C MET A 353 14.31 23.24 -19.42
N THR A 354 15.24 23.10 -18.49
CA THR A 354 16.06 24.17 -17.95
C THR A 354 17.50 23.96 -18.39
N ASP A 355 18.03 24.86 -19.22
CA ASP A 355 19.43 24.90 -19.62
C ASP A 355 20.05 26.27 -19.28
N GLU A 356 21.27 26.53 -19.74
CA GLU A 356 21.94 27.82 -19.56
C GLU A 356 21.21 29.01 -20.20
N MET A 357 20.33 28.76 -21.19
CA MET A 357 19.49 29.79 -21.82
C MET A 357 18.19 30.04 -21.03
N GLY A 358 17.90 29.24 -20.01
CA GLY A 358 16.74 29.39 -19.12
C GLY A 358 15.76 28.21 -19.18
N THR A 359 14.57 28.39 -18.61
CA THR A 359 13.53 27.35 -18.58
C THR A 359 12.55 27.56 -19.74
N ARG A 360 12.35 26.51 -20.55
CA ARG A 360 11.38 26.48 -21.65
C ARG A 360 10.48 25.25 -21.58
N VAL A 361 9.22 25.43 -21.95
CA VAL A 361 8.26 24.33 -22.02
C VAL A 361 8.41 23.61 -23.37
N LEU A 362 8.72 22.32 -23.33
CA LEU A 362 8.90 21.48 -24.51
C LEU A 362 7.57 20.90 -25.02
N LYS A 363 6.68 20.54 -24.11
CA LYS A 363 5.32 20.05 -24.42
C LYS A 363 4.38 20.42 -23.30
N ASP A 364 3.23 20.96 -23.65
CA ASP A 364 2.11 21.22 -22.75
C ASP A 364 0.84 20.70 -23.40
N GLY A 365 0.09 19.83 -22.72
CA GLY A 365 -1.09 19.21 -23.29
C GLY A 365 -1.69 18.13 -22.40
N THR A 366 -2.47 17.23 -22.99
CA THR A 366 -3.10 16.11 -22.27
C THR A 366 -2.49 14.80 -22.73
N ALA A 367 -2.07 13.96 -21.79
CA ALA A 367 -1.52 12.63 -22.05
C ALA A 367 -2.60 11.54 -21.93
N LYS A 368 -2.59 10.60 -22.89
CA LYS A 368 -3.44 9.41 -22.87
C LYS A 368 -2.76 8.24 -22.15
N SER A 369 -3.57 7.31 -21.65
CA SER A 369 -3.08 6.06 -21.04
C SER A 369 -2.14 5.32 -22.00
N GLY A 370 -0.92 5.02 -21.55
CA GLY A 370 0.05 4.27 -22.35
C GLY A 370 0.70 5.05 -23.51
N GLU A 371 0.45 6.36 -23.65
CA GLU A 371 1.09 7.18 -24.68
C GLU A 371 2.61 7.18 -24.53
N TYR A 372 3.33 6.93 -25.62
CA TYR A 372 4.80 6.97 -25.64
C TYR A 372 5.30 8.26 -26.27
N ILE A 373 6.11 8.99 -25.53
CA ILE A 373 6.59 10.32 -25.90
C ILE A 373 8.09 10.23 -26.15
N SER A 374 8.50 10.54 -27.38
CA SER A 374 9.90 10.59 -27.80
C SER A 374 10.18 11.90 -28.52
N MET A 375 11.13 12.69 -28.02
CA MET A 375 11.56 13.93 -28.68
C MET A 375 13.06 14.15 -28.52
N ASN A 376 13.67 14.74 -29.56
CA ASN A 376 15.06 15.17 -29.53
C ASN A 376 15.09 16.69 -29.37
N VAL A 377 15.75 17.17 -28.33
CA VAL A 377 15.71 18.57 -27.94
C VAL A 377 17.15 19.11 -27.88
N PRO A 378 17.48 20.17 -28.65
CA PRO A 378 18.81 20.76 -28.61
C PRO A 378 19.02 21.54 -27.32
N TYR A 379 20.12 21.32 -26.61
CA TYR A 379 20.46 22.04 -25.38
C TYR A 379 21.90 22.56 -25.40
N SER A 380 22.16 23.56 -24.55
CA SER A 380 23.49 24.15 -24.34
C SER A 380 23.92 23.98 -22.89
N GLY A 381 25.20 23.67 -22.67
CA GLY A 381 25.75 23.42 -21.33
C GLY A 381 25.09 22.25 -20.63
N GLU A 382 24.76 22.41 -19.35
CA GLU A 382 23.98 21.44 -18.58
C GLU A 382 22.49 21.69 -18.74
N ALA A 383 21.74 20.66 -19.11
CA ALA A 383 20.29 20.72 -19.23
C ALA A 383 19.58 19.75 -18.28
N ARG A 384 18.45 20.20 -17.74
CA ARG A 384 17.54 19.41 -16.90
C ARG A 384 16.20 19.34 -17.57
N ILE A 385 15.69 18.14 -17.78
CA ILE A 385 14.35 17.92 -18.35
C ILE A 385 13.45 17.37 -17.27
N THR A 386 12.37 18.07 -16.98
CA THR A 386 11.40 17.73 -15.93
C THR A 386 10.05 17.43 -16.54
N ILE A 387 9.41 16.34 -16.10
CA ILE A 387 8.10 15.90 -16.57
C ILE A 387 7.11 15.97 -15.42
N PHE A 388 6.02 16.69 -15.65
CA PHE A 388 4.86 16.79 -14.78
C PHE A 388 3.65 16.09 -15.40
N LEU A 389 2.91 15.33 -14.60
CA LEU A 389 1.67 14.66 -14.99
C LEU A 389 0.58 14.97 -13.96
N GLY A 390 -0.57 15.49 -14.39
CA GLY A 390 -1.63 15.96 -13.49
C GLY A 390 -1.25 17.19 -12.64
N GLY A 391 -0.12 17.84 -12.95
CA GLY A 391 0.48 18.90 -12.13
C GLY A 391 1.54 18.41 -11.14
N ASP A 392 1.66 17.10 -10.95
CA ASP A 392 2.66 16.51 -10.07
C ASP A 392 3.96 16.21 -10.80
N PHE A 393 5.09 16.38 -10.12
CA PHE A 393 6.41 15.98 -10.61
C PHE A 393 6.49 14.45 -10.70
N VAL A 394 6.87 13.92 -11.87
CA VAL A 394 6.96 12.46 -12.08
C VAL A 394 8.37 12.01 -12.43
N TRP A 395 9.10 12.80 -13.22
CA TRP A 395 10.42 12.39 -13.72
C TRP A 395 11.31 13.61 -13.94
N GLN A 396 12.62 13.43 -13.72
CA GLN A 396 13.62 14.39 -14.17
C GLN A 396 14.87 13.67 -14.70
N ASP A 397 15.42 14.20 -15.79
CA ASP A 397 16.65 13.71 -16.40
C ASP A 397 17.67 14.86 -16.55
N ARG A 398 18.96 14.53 -16.52
CA ARG A 398 20.07 15.50 -16.61
C ARG A 398 20.98 15.16 -17.78
N TYR A 399 21.33 16.18 -18.55
CA TYR A 399 22.16 16.09 -19.73
C TYR A 399 23.34 17.07 -19.61
N ASN A 400 24.55 16.61 -19.92
CA ASN A 400 25.80 17.37 -19.72
C ASN A 400 26.61 17.57 -21.01
#